data_AF-A0A9W5AMS8-F1
#
_entry.id   AF-A0A9W5AMS8-F1
#
_cell.length_a   1.000
_cell.length_b   1.000
_cell.length_c   1.000
_cell.angle_alpha   90.00
_cell.angle_beta   90.00
_cell.angle_gamma   90.00
#
_symmetry.space_group_name_H-M   'P 1'
#
loop_
_entity.id
_entity.type
_entity.pdbx_description
1 polymer ?
#
loop_
_entity_poly.entity_id
_entity_poly.type
_entity_poly.pdbx_seq_one_letter_code
_entity_poly.pdbx_strand_id
1 'polypeptide(L)' 'MSAGEVIKLKFGNIQTLVDMEESEASKEFIAMLPLSLKFSDYANKEKIANLPTPLTAKG' A
#
# COMPACT_ATOMS: atom_id res chain seq x y z
N MET A 1 3.86 -18.31 -8.68
CA MET A 1 3.61 -17.03 -7.99
C MET A 1 3.64 -17.36 -6.52
N SER A 2 4.68 -16.98 -5.78
CA SER A 2 4.68 -17.12 -4.33
C SER A 2 3.65 -16.12 -3.79
N ALA A 3 2.61 -16.61 -3.11
CA ALA A 3 1.58 -15.76 -2.54
C ALA A 3 2.19 -15.02 -1.34
N GLY A 4 2.37 -13.69 -1.44
CA GLY A 4 2.68 -12.88 -0.27
C GLY A 4 1.45 -12.65 0.60
N GLU A 5 1.56 -11.76 1.59
CA GLU A 5 0.46 -11.47 2.50
C GLU A 5 -0.67 -10.70 1.81
N VAL A 6 -1.91 -10.89 2.27
CA VAL A 6 -3.08 -10.18 1.77
C VAL A 6 -3.51 -9.13 2.77
N ILE A 7 -3.59 -7.88 2.33
CA ILE A 7 -4.09 -6.77 3.16
C ILE A 7 -5.48 -6.33 2.71
N LYS A 8 -6.22 -5.73 3.63
CA LYS A 8 -7.53 -5.11 3.34
C LYS A 8 -7.35 -3.61 3.15
N LEU A 9 -7.64 -3.12 1.95
CA LEU A 9 -7.69 -1.69 1.65
C LEU A 9 -9.14 -1.21 1.72
N LYS A 10 -9.38 -0.14 2.47
CA LYS A 10 -10.63 0.61 2.46
C LYS A 10 -10.38 2.01 1.89
N PHE A 11 -11.12 2.38 0.85
CA PHE A 11 -11.03 3.69 0.22
C PHE A 11 -12.44 4.24 -0.03
N GLY A 12 -12.84 5.26 0.73
CA GLY A 12 -14.23 5.73 0.75
C GLY A 12 -15.19 4.60 1.14
N ASN A 13 -16.12 4.28 0.24
CA ASN A 13 -17.10 3.20 0.41
C ASN A 13 -16.65 1.87 -0.24
N ILE A 14 -15.46 1.84 -0.85
CA ILE A 14 -14.91 0.65 -1.50
C ILE A 14 -14.02 -0.08 -0.49
N GLN A 15 -14.13 -1.40 -0.48
CA GLN A 15 -13.22 -2.27 0.23
C GLN A 15 -12.72 -3.36 -0.72
N THR A 16 -11.42 -3.59 -0.75
CA THR A 16 -10.80 -4.64 -1.55
C THR A 16 -9.73 -5.38 -0.76
N LEU A 17 -9.39 -6.57 -1.21
CA LEU A 17 -8.19 -7.28 -0.80
C LEU A 17 -7.09 -6.96 -1.81
N VAL A 18 -5.86 -6.84 -1.31
CA VAL A 18 -4.66 -6.57 -2.11
C VAL A 18 -3.63 -7.63 -1.76
N ASP A 19 -3.21 -8.39 -2.76
CA ASP A 19 -2.09 -9.32 -2.65
C ASP A 19 -0.78 -8.52 -2.68
N MET A 20 0.05 -8.70 -1.65
CA MET A 20 1.36 -8.07 -1.57
C MET A 20 2.42 -8.99 -2.16
N GLU A 21 3.36 -8.43 -2.92
CA GLU A 21 4.53 -9.18 -3.39
C GLU A 21 5.49 -9.48 -2.23
N GLU A 22 6.19 -10.62 -2.26
CA GLU A 22 7.17 -10.93 -1.22
C GLU A 22 8.44 -10.07 -1.41
N SER A 23 8.50 -8.95 -0.68
CA SER A 23 9.61 -7.99 -0.73
C SER A 23 9.84 -7.31 0.62
N GLU A 24 11.03 -6.75 0.81
CA GLU A 24 11.37 -5.96 2.01
C GLU A 24 10.44 -4.75 2.16
N ALA A 25 10.19 -4.02 1.07
CA ALA A 25 9.23 -2.92 1.03
C ALA A 25 7.81 -3.34 1.45
N SER A 26 7.36 -4.53 1.03
CA SER A 26 6.03 -5.03 1.42
C SER A 26 5.98 -5.39 2.91
N LYS A 27 7.02 -6.02 3.45
CA LYS A 27 7.12 -6.31 4.89
C LYS A 27 7.12 -5.03 5.73
N GLU A 28 7.89 -4.03 5.31
CA GLU A 28 7.93 -2.71 5.96
C GLU A 28 6.57 -2.00 5.89
N PHE A 29 5.91 -2.02 4.73
CA PHE A 29 4.59 -1.43 4.55
C PHE A 29 3.53 -2.11 5.43
N ILE A 30 3.51 -3.44 5.48
CA ILE A 30 2.59 -4.22 6.32
C ILE A 30 2.82 -3.91 7.81
N ALA A 31 4.07 -3.75 8.24
CA ALA A 31 4.40 -3.38 9.62
C ALA A 31 3.87 -1.99 10.04
N MET A 32 3.47 -1.13 9.10
CA MET A 32 2.84 0.16 9.39
C MET A 32 1.33 0.04 9.68
N LEU A 33 0.73 -1.13 9.47
CA LEU A 33 -0.70 -1.32 9.70
C LEU A 33 -1.05 -1.33 11.20
N PRO A 34 -2.23 -0.80 11.60
CA PRO A 34 -3.22 -0.14 10.75
C PRO A 34 -2.77 1.27 10.32
N LEU A 35 -2.88 1.56 9.02
CA LEU A 35 -2.44 2.81 8.43
C LEU A 35 -3.61 3.53 7.75
N SER A 36 -3.74 4.83 7.99
CA SER A 36 -4.70 5.70 7.31
C SER A 36 -3.95 6.80 6.58
N LEU A 37 -4.17 6.91 5.27
CA LEU A 37 -3.49 7.88 4.41
C LEU A 37 -4.51 8.79 3.71
N LYS A 38 -4.11 10.03 3.46
CA LYS A 38 -4.87 10.96 2.62
C LYS A 38 -4.36 10.84 1.18
N PHE A 39 -5.22 10.34 0.30
CA PHE A 39 -4.92 10.25 -1.12
C PHE A 39 -5.20 11.57 -1.85
N SER A 40 -4.42 11.83 -2.90
CA SER A 40 -4.64 12.90 -3.87
C SER A 40 -4.72 12.33 -5.29
N ASP A 41 -5.42 13.03 -6.17
CA ASP A 41 -5.44 12.73 -7.60
C ASP A 41 -4.13 13.16 -8.26
N TYR A 42 -3.52 12.22 -8.97
CA TYR A 42 -2.39 12.47 -9.85
C TYR A 42 -2.81 12.28 -11.30
N ALA A 43 -2.69 13.35 -12.09
CA ALA A 43 -3.01 13.40 -13.51
C ALA A 43 -4.43 12.88 -13.89
N ASN A 44 -5.40 12.95 -12.96
CA ASN A 44 -6.76 12.40 -13.10
C ASN A 44 -6.81 10.90 -13.45
N LYS A 45 -5.74 10.15 -13.15
CA LYS A 45 -5.62 8.73 -13.49
C LYS A 45 -5.29 7.86 -12.28
N GLU A 46 -4.53 8.41 -11.34
CA GLU A 46 -4.00 7.65 -10.20
C GLU A 46 -4.36 8.33 -8.89
N LYS A 47 -4.63 7.50 -7.86
CA LYS A 47 -4.69 7.96 -6.48
C LYS A 47 -3.33 7.68 -5.84
N ILE A 48 -2.66 8.71 -5.35
CA ILE A 48 -1.36 8.59 -4.68
C ILE A 48 -1.44 9.10 -3.25
N ALA A 49 -0.57 8.59 -2.38
CA ALA A 49 -0.41 9.08 -1.02
C ALA A 49 1.08 8.99 -0.61
N ASN A 50 1.50 9.87 0.30
CA ASN A 50 2.83 9.79 0.90
C ASN A 50 2.79 8.94 2.16
N LEU A 51 3.78 8.07 2.31
CA LEU A 51 3.97 7.27 3.53
C LEU A 51 4.58 8.12 4.65
N PRO A 52 4.28 7.82 5.93
CA PRO A 52 4.86 8.53 7.06
C PRO A 52 6.39 8.34 7.16
N THR A 53 6.88 7.19 6.69
CA THR A 53 8.31 6.87 6.60
C THR A 53 8.61 6.24 5.23
N PRO A 54 9.77 6.55 4.61
CA PRO A 54 10.18 5.91 3.36
C PRO A 54 10.32 4.39 3.51
N LEU A 55 10.09 3.67 2.41
CA LEU A 55 10.37 2.23 2.31
C LEU A 55 11.73 1.98 1.69
N THR A 56 12.34 0.85 2.03
CA THR A 56 13.54 0.33 1.40
C THR A 56 13.19 -0.22 0.02
N ALA A 57 13.57 0.51 -1.03
CA ALA A 57 13.45 0.08 -2.42
C ALA A 57 14.83 -0.22 -3.00
N LYS A 58 14.98 -1.37 -3.66
CA LYS A 58 16.11 -1.62 -4.55
C LYS A 58 15.78 -0.94 -5.88
N GLY A 59 16.61 0.03 -6.27
CA GLY A 59 16.50 0.75 -7.54
C GLY A 59 16.95 -0.07 -8.74
#